data_AF-A0A9X8YR10-F1
#
_entry.id   AF-A0A9X8YR10-F1
#
_cell.length_a   1.000
_cell.length_b   1.000
_cell.length_c   1.000
_cell.angle_alpha   90.00
_cell.angle_beta   90.00
_cell.angle_gamma   90.00
#
_symmetry.space_group_name_H-M   'P 1'
#
loop_
_entity.id
_entity.type
_entity.pdbx_description
1 polymer ?
#
loop_
_entity_poly.entity_id
_entity_poly.type
_entity_poly.pdbx_seq_one_letter_code
_entity_poly.pdbx_strand_id
1 'polypeptide(L)' 'TRHICVEGWSAIGKWGGVPFATFLKAIGADLSARYVSFKCADDYYTSIDMATALHPQTIIALTYDGQILPRKYGYPMKL' A
#
# COMPACT_ATOMS: atom_id res chain seq x y z
N THR A 1 -2.63 -8.44 -9.46
CA THR A 1 -2.27 -7.06 -9.81
C THR A 1 -0.98 -7.04 -10.61
N ARG A 2 -0.90 -6.20 -11.65
CA ARG A 2 0.37 -5.93 -12.34
C ARG A 2 1.14 -4.87 -11.56
N HIS A 3 2.31 -5.22 -11.05
CA HIS A 3 3.25 -4.30 -10.43
C HIS A 3 4.20 -3.79 -11.51
N ILE A 4 4.38 -2.48 -11.59
CA ILE A 4 5.23 -1.82 -12.59
C ILE A 4 6.29 -1.04 -11.82
N CYS A 5 7.56 -1.33 -12.08
CA CYS A 5 8.66 -0.58 -11.51
C CYS A 5 9.11 0.51 -12.48
N VAL A 6 9.59 1.63 -11.93
CA VAL A 6 10.20 2.73 -12.69
C VAL A 6 11.45 2.30 -13.45
N GLU A 7 12.13 1.25 -13.00
CA GLU A 7 13.31 0.66 -13.64
C GLU A 7 13.00 -0.13 -14.93
N GLY A 8 11.74 -0.15 -15.37
CA GLY A 8 11.33 -0.72 -16.66
C GLY A 8 10.89 -2.19 -16.61
N TRP A 9 10.85 -2.82 -15.44
CA TRP A 9 10.33 -4.18 -15.28
C TRP A 9 8.89 -4.20 -14.75
N SER A 10 8.17 -5.30 -15.00
CA SER A 10 6.84 -5.53 -14.43
C SER A 10 6.67 -6.98 -14.00
N ALA A 11 5.86 -7.19 -12.97
CA ALA A 11 5.56 -8.51 -12.43
C ALA A 11 4.05 -8.65 -12.15
N ILE A 12 3.51 -9.87 -12.29
CA ILE A 12 2.15 -10.16 -11.83
C ILE A 12 2.25 -10.73 -10.42
N GLY A 13 1.64 -10.04 -9.46
CA GLY A 13 1.56 -10.49 -8.07
C GLY A 13 0.11 -10.64 -7.62
N LYS A 14 -0.18 -11.69 -6.86
CA LYS A 14 -1.46 -11.88 -6.18
C LYS A 14 -1.37 -11.30 -4.77
N TRP A 15 -1.54 -10.00 -4.66
CA TRP A 15 -1.53 -9.29 -3.39
C TRP A 15 -2.91 -9.38 -2.72
N GLY A 16 -2.93 -9.63 -1.42
CA GLY A 16 -4.14 -9.63 -0.61
C GLY A 16 -3.99 -8.73 0.61
N GLY A 17 -5.11 -8.18 1.08
CA GLY A 17 -5.10 -7.15 2.10
C GLY A 17 -6.44 -6.43 2.22
N VAL A 18 -6.42 -5.25 2.85
CA VAL A 18 -7.61 -4.42 3.04
C VAL A 18 -7.49 -3.12 2.21
N PRO A 19 -8.59 -2.57 1.67
CA PRO A 19 -8.55 -1.26 1.03
C PRO A 19 -8.02 -0.19 1.99
N PHE A 20 -7.10 0.64 1.53
CA PHE A 20 -6.48 1.66 2.38
C PHE A 20 -7.51 2.71 2.86
N ALA A 21 -8.48 3.03 2.00
CA ALA A 21 -9.62 3.86 2.34
C ALA A 21 -10.41 3.38 3.58
N THR A 22 -10.54 2.05 3.75
CA THR A 22 -11.24 1.47 4.92
C THR A 22 -10.47 1.76 6.20
N PHE A 23 -9.14 1.63 6.16
CA PHE A 23 -8.28 1.94 7.29
C PHE A 23 -8.34 3.43 7.65
N LEU A 24 -8.20 4.33 6.68
CA LEU A 24 -8.27 5.78 6.90
C LEU A 24 -9.60 6.21 7.55
N LYS A 25 -10.72 5.62 7.10
CA LYS A 25 -12.03 5.86 7.71
C LYS A 25 -12.12 5.32 9.14
N ALA A 26 -11.59 4.12 9.39
CA ALA A 26 -11.64 3.48 10.70
C ALA A 26 -10.86 4.27 11.77
N ILE A 27 -9.75 4.91 11.39
CA ILE A 27 -8.96 5.74 12.32
C ILE A 27 -9.48 7.18 12.44
N GLY A 28 -10.54 7.55 11.71
CA GLY A 28 -11.06 8.92 11.67
C GLY A 28 -10.08 9.92 11.05
N ALA A 29 -9.33 9.51 10.02
CA ALA A 29 -8.39 10.40 9.35
C ALA A 29 -9.11 11.58 8.69
N ASP A 30 -8.45 12.73 8.63
CA ASP A 30 -8.91 13.88 7.85
C ASP A 30 -8.77 13.58 6.35
N LEU A 31 -9.90 13.22 5.72
CA LEU A 31 -9.96 12.90 4.29
C LEU A 31 -9.93 14.15 3.40
N SER A 32 -9.93 15.36 3.97
CA SER A 32 -9.75 16.61 3.23
C SER A 32 -8.27 16.98 3.06
N ALA A 33 -7.37 16.31 3.78
CA ALA A 33 -5.93 16.47 3.61
C ALA A 33 -5.51 16.12 2.17
N ARG A 34 -4.50 16.82 1.64
CA ARG A 34 -4.06 16.63 0.25
C ARG A 34 -3.23 15.37 0.04
N TYR A 35 -2.49 14.94 1.06
CA TYR A 35 -1.50 13.87 0.95
C TYR A 35 -1.49 12.99 2.19
N VAL A 36 -1.05 11.76 2.00
CA VAL A 36 -0.70 10.82 3.07
C VAL A 36 0.79 10.52 2.97
N SER A 37 1.54 10.78 4.04
CA SER A 37 2.97 10.48 4.14
C SER A 37 3.20 9.14 4.81
N PHE A 38 4.16 8.38 4.30
CA PHE A 38 4.59 7.10 4.84
C PHE A 38 6.02 7.22 5.36
N LYS A 39 6.24 6.70 6.56
CA LYS A 39 7.55 6.42 7.13
C LYS A 39 7.67 4.92 7.28
N CYS A 40 8.61 4.32 6.55
CA CYS A 40 8.85 2.89 6.59
C CYS A 40 9.87 2.54 7.68
N ALA A 41 9.91 1.26 8.06
CA ALA A 41 10.79 0.75 9.12
C ALA A 41 12.28 0.75 8.73
N ASP A 42 12.58 0.84 7.44
CA ASP A 42 13.92 0.89 6.83
C ASP A 42 14.36 2.34 6.50
N ASP A 43 13.80 3.32 7.20
CA ASP A 43 14.06 4.76 7.00
C ASP A 43 13.76 5.25 5.57
N TYR A 44 12.91 4.54 4.82
CA TYR A 44 12.35 5.02 3.57
C TYR A 44 11.12 5.91 3.82
N TYR A 45 11.01 7.00 3.06
CA TYR A 45 9.92 7.97 3.17
C TYR A 45 9.32 8.22 1.80
N THR A 46 7.99 8.25 1.73
CA THR A 46 7.26 8.59 0.51
C THR A 46 5.88 9.14 0.84
N SER A 47 5.13 9.56 -0.17
CA SER A 47 3.76 10.03 -0.02
C SER A 47 2.94 9.77 -1.26
N ILE A 48 1.63 9.66 -1.10
CA ILE A 48 0.65 9.65 -2.19
C ILE A 48 -0.40 10.73 -1.93
N ASP A 49 -1.04 11.21 -2.98
CA ASP A 49 -2.19 12.10 -2.85
C ASP A 49 -3.41 11.36 -2.27
N MET A 50 -4.32 12.10 -1.65
CA MET A 50 -5.50 11.53 -0.99
C MET A 50 -6.44 10.80 -1.97
N ALA A 51 -6.53 11.23 -3.23
CA ALA A 51 -7.36 10.54 -4.21
C ALA A 51 -6.80 9.15 -4.54
N THR A 52 -5.48 9.02 -4.68
CA THR A 52 -4.79 7.74 -4.79
C THR A 52 -4.96 6.90 -3.52
N ALA A 53 -4.85 7.50 -2.33
CA ALA A 53 -5.05 6.80 -1.06
C ALA A 53 -6.47 6.23 -0.91
N LEU A 54 -7.49 6.96 -1.38
CA LEU A 54 -8.89 6.55 -1.33
C LEU A 54 -9.32 5.63 -2.49
N HIS A 55 -8.46 5.43 -3.49
CA HIS A 55 -8.79 4.62 -4.65
C HIS A 55 -9.08 3.15 -4.25
N PRO A 56 -10.14 2.50 -4.76
CA PRO A 56 -10.53 1.15 -4.34
C PRO A 56 -9.47 0.05 -4.56
N GLN A 57 -8.53 0.27 -5.48
CA GLN A 57 -7.42 -0.66 -5.76
C GLN A 57 -6.19 -0.42 -4.87
N THR A 58 -6.14 0.68 -4.12
CA THR A 58 -5.06 0.94 -3.15
C THR A 58 -5.33 0.12 -1.90
N ILE A 59 -4.44 -0.82 -1.62
CA ILE A 59 -4.59 -1.76 -0.51
C ILE A 59 -3.41 -1.67 0.44
N ILE A 60 -3.69 -1.90 1.73
CA ILE A 60 -2.69 -2.34 2.69
C ILE A 60 -2.50 -3.84 2.46
N ALA A 61 -1.41 -4.23 1.80
CA ALA A 61 -1.11 -5.62 1.52
C ALA A 61 -0.53 -6.34 2.75
N LEU A 62 -1.11 -7.49 3.07
CA LEU A 62 -0.77 -8.36 4.21
C LEU A 62 -0.40 -9.78 3.76
N THR A 63 -0.80 -10.15 2.54
CA THR A 63 -0.54 -11.48 1.96
C THR A 63 -0.04 -11.38 0.52
N TYR A 64 0.74 -12.38 0.12
CA TYR A 64 1.20 -12.58 -1.24
C TYR A 64 0.96 -14.04 -1.62
N ASP A 65 0.23 -14.25 -2.72
CA ASP A 65 -0.13 -15.57 -3.24
C ASP A 65 -0.87 -16.45 -2.21
N GLY A 66 -1.75 -15.83 -1.43
CA GLY A 66 -2.53 -16.51 -0.38
C GLY A 66 -1.74 -16.85 0.89
N GLN A 67 -0.43 -16.56 0.93
CA GLN A 67 0.44 -16.77 2.09
C GLN A 67 0.70 -15.44 2.81
N ILE A 68 1.16 -15.52 4.06
CA ILE A 68 1.67 -14.35 4.80
C ILE A 68 2.73 -13.64 3.97
N LEU A 69 2.67 -12.30 3.93
CA LEU A 69 3.62 -11.48 3.18
C LEU A 69 5.07 -11.85 3.54
N PRO A 70 5.92 -12.27 2.59
CA PRO A 70 7.31 -12.57 2.89
C PRO A 70 8.11 -11.31 3.28
N ARG A 71 9.14 -11.45 4.12
CA ARG A 71 10.03 -10.33 4.52
C ARG A 71 10.59 -9.54 3.34
N LYS A 72 11.03 -10.25 2.29
CA LYS A 72 11.54 -9.63 1.05
C LYS A 72 10.53 -8.73 0.31
N TYR A 73 9.24 -8.84 0.63
CA TYR A 73 8.16 -8.04 0.02
C TYR A 73 7.53 -7.05 1.00
N GLY A 74 8.18 -6.78 2.13
CA GLY A 74 7.73 -5.76 3.09
C GLY A 74 6.88 -6.30 4.24
N TYR A 75 7.12 -7.53 4.70
CA TYR A 75 6.51 -7.99 5.96
C TYR A 75 6.76 -6.98 7.10
N PRO A 76 5.77 -6.69 7.97
CA PRO A 76 4.45 -7.34 8.07
C PRO A 76 3.39 -6.76 7.14
N MET A 77 3.65 -5.61 6.52
CA MET A 77 2.66 -4.84 5.80
C MET A 77 3.34 -3.91 4.80
N LYS A 78 2.80 -3.84 3.58
CA LYS A 78 3.24 -2.89 2.56
C LYS A 78 2.04 -2.18 1.90
N LEU A 79 2.29 -1.04 1.29
CA LEU A 79 1.36 -0.41 0.33
C LEU A 79 1.77 -0.71 -1.11
#